data_AF-A0AAD9Q7T1-F1
#
_entry.id   AF-A0AAD9Q7T1-F1
#
_cell.length_a   1.000
_cell.length_b   1.000
_cell.length_c   1.000
_cell.angle_alpha   90.00
_cell.angle_beta   90.00
_cell.angle_gamma   90.00
#
_symmetry.space_group_name_H-M   'P 1'
#
loop_
_entity.id
_entity.type
_entity.pdbx_description
1 polymer ?
#
loop_
_entity_poly.entity_id
_entity_poly.type
_entity_poly.pdbx_seq_one_letter_code
_entity_poly.pdbx_strand_id
1 'polypeptide(L)'
;MSLIEFICYDDACHLKKYAQNSVRRNITQTAQKMAEMEMIVDCFHFKNHVDRWCKEHCNPYNSNDLKDVNTEVCEQLFSWLSKFAPITKHMNRWRFLLLMLYLVDNHNHDVERGGSWSS
;
A
#
# COMPACT_ATOMS: atom_id res chain seq x y z
N MET A 1 -0.49 18.69 -12.30
CA MET A 1 -0.76 17.84 -11.12
C MET A 1 -1.37 16.56 -11.66
N SER A 2 -0.72 15.41 -11.48
CA SER A 2 -1.34 14.12 -11.78
C SER A 2 -2.51 13.91 -10.82
N LEU A 3 -3.66 13.51 -11.34
CA LEU A 3 -4.77 13.05 -10.51
C LEU A 3 -4.35 11.69 -9.94
N ILE A 4 -4.39 11.55 -8.62
CA ILE A 4 -4.23 10.23 -7.99
C ILE A 4 -5.55 9.51 -8.22
N GLU A 5 -5.52 8.49 -9.08
CA GLU A 5 -6.72 7.76 -9.52
C GLU A 5 -6.85 6.39 -8.85
N PHE A 6 -5.73 5.85 -8.33
CA PHE A 6 -5.67 4.50 -7.78
C PHE A 6 -5.22 4.47 -6.32
N ILE A 7 -5.84 3.58 -5.54
CA ILE A 7 -5.38 3.14 -4.22
C ILE A 7 -5.20 1.63 -4.27
N CYS A 8 -4.00 1.13 -3.93
CA CYS A 8 -3.71 -0.30 -3.92
C CYS A 8 -3.05 -0.74 -2.61
N TYR A 9 -3.64 -1.72 -1.90
CA TYR A 9 -3.10 -2.36 -0.70
C TYR A 9 -3.95 -3.60 -0.29
N ASP A 10 -3.46 -4.41 0.66
CA ASP A 10 -4.02 -5.71 1.12
C ASP A 10 -5.54 -5.74 1.30
N ASP A 11 -6.09 -4.74 1.99
CA ASP A 11 -7.49 -4.73 2.39
C ASP A 11 -8.28 -3.57 1.78
N ALA A 12 -7.93 -3.20 0.54
CA ALA A 12 -8.57 -2.11 -0.20
C ALA A 12 -10.08 -2.30 -0.39
N CYS A 13 -10.56 -3.55 -0.39
CA CYS A 13 -11.97 -3.86 -0.63
C CYS A 13 -12.90 -3.31 0.46
N HIS A 14 -12.48 -3.31 1.73
CA HIS A 14 -13.28 -2.74 2.82
C HIS A 14 -13.37 -1.22 2.73
N LEU A 15 -12.26 -0.55 2.39
CA LEU A 15 -12.27 0.89 2.18
C LEU A 15 -13.12 1.27 0.97
N LYS A 16 -13.06 0.51 -0.13
CA LYS A 16 -13.90 0.73 -1.30
C LYS A 16 -15.39 0.65 -0.95
N LYS A 17 -15.82 -0.41 -0.26
CA LYS A 17 -17.20 -0.55 0.25
C LYS A 17 -17.59 0.61 1.17
N TYR A 18 -16.69 1.00 2.07
CA TYR A 18 -16.92 2.10 3.02
C TYR A 18 -17.11 3.43 2.27
N ALA A 19 -16.23 3.73 1.32
CA ALA A 19 -16.20 4.99 0.58
C ALA A 19 -17.40 5.11 -0.36
N GLN A 20 -17.78 4.03 -1.04
CA GLN A 20 -18.90 4.02 -1.99
C GLN A 20 -20.29 3.98 -1.32
N ASN A 21 -20.35 3.87 0.01
CA ASN A 21 -21.60 3.90 0.75
C ASN A 21 -22.38 5.21 0.48
N SER A 22 -23.64 5.10 0.07
CA SER A 22 -24.47 6.23 -0.36
C SER A 22 -24.68 7.30 0.73
N VAL A 23 -24.68 6.91 2.00
CA VAL A 23 -24.81 7.83 3.14
C VAL A 23 -23.49 8.58 3.38
N ARG A 24 -22.34 7.93 3.14
CA ARG A 24 -21.02 8.45 3.53
C ARG A 24 -20.32 9.21 2.41
N ARG A 25 -20.52 8.80 1.16
CA ARG A 25 -19.78 9.33 -0.01
C ARG A 25 -19.90 10.85 -0.17
N ASN A 26 -20.98 11.47 0.32
CA ASN A 26 -21.26 12.89 0.11
C ASN A 26 -21.07 13.76 1.35
N ILE A 27 -20.49 13.23 2.45
CA ILE A 27 -20.32 14.00 3.69
C ILE A 27 -19.26 15.09 3.52
N THR A 28 -18.17 14.79 2.82
CA THR A 28 -17.07 15.73 2.57
C THR A 28 -16.56 15.60 1.14
N GLN A 29 -15.88 16.64 0.65
CA GLN A 29 -15.21 16.59 -0.66
C GLN A 29 -14.19 15.44 -0.75
N THR A 30 -13.48 15.15 0.35
CA THR A 30 -12.56 14.01 0.43
C THR A 30 -13.30 12.69 0.30
N ALA A 31 -14.46 12.53 0.96
CA ALA A 31 -15.26 11.31 0.85
C ALA A 31 -15.79 11.10 -0.58
N GLN A 32 -16.18 12.18 -1.27
CA GLN A 32 -16.61 12.13 -2.67
C GLN A 32 -15.47 11.65 -3.55
N LYS A 33 -14.30 12.26 -3.42
CA LYS A 33 -13.11 11.86 -4.17
C LYS A 33 -12.73 10.40 -3.89
N MET A 34 -12.70 9.99 -2.62
CA MET A 34 -12.40 8.60 -2.25
C MET A 34 -13.40 7.61 -2.84
N ALA A 35 -14.69 7.96 -2.93
CA ALA A 35 -15.71 7.10 -3.52
C ALA A 35 -15.56 6.93 -5.04
N GLU A 36 -14.89 7.88 -5.70
CA GLU A 36 -14.61 7.91 -7.14
C GLU A 36 -13.27 7.27 -7.51
N MET A 37 -12.34 7.18 -6.55
CA MET A 37 -11.03 6.55 -6.76
C MET A 37 -11.18 5.04 -6.97
N GLU A 38 -10.35 4.51 -7.88
CA GLU A 38 -10.29 3.07 -8.09
C GLU A 38 -9.45 2.45 -6.99
N MET A 39 -10.05 1.53 -6.24
CA MET A 39 -9.40 0.83 -5.15
C MET A 39 -9.28 -0.65 -5.48
N ILE A 40 -8.07 -1.17 -5.37
CA ILE A 40 -7.70 -2.52 -5.82
C ILE A 40 -6.89 -3.21 -4.72
N VAL A 41 -7.15 -4.49 -4.49
CA VAL A 41 -6.35 -5.29 -3.56
C VAL A 41 -5.01 -5.63 -4.22
N ASP A 42 -3.91 -5.61 -3.48
CA ASP A 42 -2.62 -6.00 -4.06
C ASP A 42 -2.59 -7.47 -4.52
N CYS A 43 -1.72 -7.78 -5.48
CA CYS A 43 -1.64 -9.10 -6.11
C CYS A 43 -1.31 -10.23 -5.11
N PHE A 44 -0.46 -9.96 -4.12
CA PHE A 44 -0.01 -10.97 -3.16
C PHE A 44 -1.15 -11.44 -2.27
N HIS A 45 -1.95 -10.50 -1.77
CA HIS A 45 -3.01 -10.76 -0.80
C HIS A 45 -4.33 -11.14 -1.46
N PHE A 46 -4.61 -10.72 -2.70
CA PHE A 46 -5.87 -10.98 -3.38
C PHE A 46 -6.26 -12.47 -3.41
N LYS A 47 -5.28 -13.39 -3.44
CA LYS A 47 -5.51 -14.86 -3.37
C LYS A 47 -6.32 -15.30 -2.15
N ASN A 48 -6.24 -14.55 -1.04
CA ASN A 48 -6.94 -14.85 0.21
C ASN A 48 -8.36 -14.25 0.24
N HIS A 49 -8.71 -13.38 -0.70
CA HIS A 49 -10.03 -12.74 -0.77
C HIS A 49 -11.05 -13.68 -1.42
N VAL A 50 -12.00 -14.16 -0.62
CA VAL A 50 -13.01 -15.14 -1.06
C VAL A 50 -14.35 -14.51 -1.44
N ASP A 51 -14.63 -13.30 -0.94
CA ASP A 51 -15.90 -12.60 -1.16
C ASP A 51 -16.13 -12.31 -2.65
N ARG A 52 -17.35 -12.61 -3.12
CA ARG A 52 -17.72 -12.43 -4.53
C ARG A 52 -17.58 -10.97 -4.96
N TRP A 53 -18.03 -10.04 -4.11
CA TRP A 53 -17.93 -8.62 -4.42
C TRP A 53 -16.47 -8.17 -4.54
N CYS A 54 -15.59 -8.64 -3.66
CA CYS A 54 -14.16 -8.33 -3.73
C CYS A 54 -13.55 -8.80 -5.06
N LYS A 55 -13.86 -10.03 -5.47
CA LYS A 55 -13.38 -10.60 -6.74
C LYS A 55 -13.88 -9.87 -7.97
N GLU A 56 -15.08 -9.32 -7.91
CA GLU A 56 -15.67 -8.56 -9.02
C GLU A 56 -15.15 -7.11 -9.08
N HIS A 57 -14.92 -6.47 -7.94
CA HIS A 57 -14.70 -5.01 -7.88
C HIS A 57 -13.28 -4.58 -7.48
N CYS A 58 -12.46 -5.46 -6.93
CA CYS A 58 -11.14 -5.10 -6.38
C CYS A 58 -10.02 -6.00 -6.92
N ASN A 59 -10.27 -6.74 -8.01
CA ASN A 59 -9.33 -7.71 -8.56
C ASN A 59 -8.20 -7.00 -9.32
N PRO A 60 -6.93 -7.13 -8.87
CA PRO A 60 -5.79 -6.49 -9.52
C PRO A 60 -5.52 -7.02 -10.93
N TYR A 61 -5.83 -8.29 -11.19
CA TYR A 61 -5.59 -8.92 -12.49
C TYR A 61 -6.50 -8.40 -13.60
N ASN A 62 -7.56 -7.66 -13.25
CA ASN A 62 -8.46 -7.03 -14.20
C ASN A 62 -8.05 -5.59 -14.57
N SER A 63 -7.05 -5.02 -13.88
CA SER A 63 -6.58 -3.66 -14.14
C SER A 63 -5.37 -3.69 -15.08
N ASN A 64 -5.53 -3.09 -16.27
CA ASN A 64 -4.40 -2.92 -17.20
C ASN A 64 -3.34 -1.97 -16.65
N ASP A 65 -3.75 -0.98 -15.84
CA ASP A 65 -2.86 0.05 -15.29
C ASP A 65 -1.91 -0.50 -14.22
N LEU A 66 -2.26 -1.63 -13.58
CA LEU A 66 -1.44 -2.27 -12.56
C LEU A 66 -0.54 -3.40 -13.10
N LYS A 67 -0.59 -3.72 -14.39
CA LYS A 67 0.10 -4.89 -14.95
C LYS A 67 1.61 -4.90 -14.72
N ASP A 68 2.24 -3.72 -14.76
CA ASP A 68 3.68 -3.53 -14.56
C ASP A 68 3.99 -2.79 -13.25
N VAL A 69 3.01 -2.68 -12.34
CA VAL A 69 3.17 -2.00 -11.06
C VAL A 69 3.51 -3.01 -9.98
N ASN A 70 4.55 -2.72 -9.20
CA ASN A 70 4.88 -3.50 -8.01
C ASN A 70 3.89 -3.21 -6.88
N THR A 71 2.79 -3.95 -6.84
CA THR A 71 1.77 -3.82 -5.77
C THR A 71 2.26 -4.36 -4.42
N GLU A 72 3.34 -5.13 -4.40
CA GLU A 72 3.90 -5.80 -3.21
C GLU A 72 5.07 -5.02 -2.58
N VAL A 73 5.22 -3.74 -2.95
CA VAL A 73 6.33 -2.88 -2.52
C VAL A 73 6.41 -2.75 -1.00
N CYS A 74 5.25 -2.75 -0.33
CA CYS A 74 5.16 -2.68 1.12
C CYS A 74 5.75 -3.93 1.77
N GLU A 75 5.40 -5.11 1.29
CA GLU A 75 5.82 -6.41 1.80
C GLU A 75 7.32 -6.62 1.59
N GLN A 76 7.83 -6.20 0.42
CA GLN A 76 9.26 -6.20 0.12
C GLN A 76 10.03 -5.27 1.07
N LEU A 77 9.54 -4.04 1.28
CA LEU A 77 10.12 -3.09 2.22
C LEU A 77 10.07 -3.61 3.65
N PHE A 78 8.96 -4.22 4.08
CA PHE A 78 8.83 -4.81 5.41
C PHE A 78 9.77 -5.99 5.60
N SER A 79 9.93 -6.85 4.60
CA SER A 79 10.90 -7.94 4.61
C SER A 79 12.32 -7.41 4.79
N TRP A 80 12.71 -6.40 4.01
CA TRP A 80 14.00 -5.72 4.16
C TRP A 80 14.17 -5.10 5.55
N LEU A 81 13.17 -4.37 6.03
CA LEU A 81 13.20 -3.68 7.32
C LEU A 81 13.28 -4.65 8.50
N SER A 82 12.67 -5.84 8.38
CA SER A 82 12.67 -6.87 9.41
C SER A 82 14.08 -7.36 9.78
N LYS A 83 15.05 -7.21 8.88
CA LYS A 83 16.48 -7.52 9.11
C LYS A 83 17.06 -6.71 10.27
N PHE A 84 16.50 -5.53 10.56
CA PHE A 84 16.90 -4.66 11.66
C PHE A 84 16.11 -4.89 12.96
N ALA A 85 15.08 -5.76 12.96
CA ALA A 85 14.26 -6.02 14.14
C ALA A 85 15.07 -6.46 15.38
N PRO A 86 16.14 -7.27 15.29
CA PRO A 86 16.93 -7.65 16.47
C PRO A 86 17.58 -6.46 17.18
N ILE A 87 18.09 -5.48 16.42
CA ILE A 87 18.77 -4.31 16.99
C ILE A 87 17.78 -3.28 17.55
N THR A 88 16.58 -3.18 16.98
CA THR A 88 15.58 -2.19 17.39
C THR A 88 14.84 -2.56 18.68
N LYS A 89 14.74 -3.84 19.03
CA LYS A 89 14.02 -4.35 20.21
C LYS A 89 14.43 -3.71 21.54
N HIS A 90 15.70 -3.31 21.67
CA HIS A 90 16.25 -2.76 22.91
C HIS A 90 16.47 -1.25 22.85
N MET A 91 16.06 -0.60 21.76
CA MET A 91 16.23 0.84 21.60
C MET A 91 15.15 1.61 22.36
N ASN A 92 15.56 2.73 22.97
CA ASN A 92 14.58 3.72 23.41
C ASN A 92 13.90 4.37 22.20
N ARG A 93 12.75 4.99 22.44
CA ARG A 93 11.92 5.65 21.41
C ARG A 93 12.72 6.54 20.46
N TRP A 94 13.61 7.38 20.98
CA TRP A 94 14.32 8.37 20.18
C TRP A 94 15.38 7.74 19.30
N ARG A 95 16.14 6.76 19.83
CA ARG A 95 17.11 6.00 19.05
C ARG A 95 16.43 5.18 17.96
N PHE A 96 15.29 4.57 18.28
CA PHE A 96 14.47 3.87 17.31
C PHE A 96 14.02 4.79 16.17
N LEU A 97 13.42 5.94 16.49
CA LEU A 97 12.94 6.88 15.47
C LEU A 97 14.07 7.42 14.59
N LEU A 98 15.22 7.77 15.18
CA LEU A 98 16.37 8.25 14.43
C LEU A 98 16.92 7.18 13.48
N LEU A 99 17.05 5.94 13.96
CA LEU A 99 17.49 4.82 13.12
C LEU A 99 16.50 4.57 11.98
N MET A 100 15.20 4.55 12.27
CA MET A 100 14.15 4.34 11.27
C MET A 100 14.20 5.39 10.16
N LEU A 101 14.35 6.67 10.54
CA LEU A 101 14.49 7.76 9.58
C LEU A 101 15.71 7.55 8.68
N TYR A 102 16.87 7.22 9.27
CA TYR A 102 18.10 7.01 8.53
C TYR A 102 18.02 5.80 7.60
N LEU A 103 17.47 4.68 8.07
CA LEU A 103 17.31 3.46 7.27
C LEU A 103 16.43 3.71 6.04
N VAL A 104 15.26 4.33 6.23
CA VAL A 104 14.34 4.62 5.11
C VAL A 104 14.93 5.62 4.13
N ASP A 105 15.63 6.64 4.61
CA ASP A 105 16.29 7.63 3.76
C ASP A 105 17.38 7.00 2.88
N ASN A 106 18.24 6.16 3.47
CA ASN A 106 19.26 5.42 2.71
C ASN A 106 18.63 4.43 1.74
N HIS A 107 17.56 3.74 2.15
CA HIS A 107 16.81 2.85 1.25
C HIS A 107 16.29 3.61 0.02
N ASN A 108 15.64 4.75 0.23
CA ASN A 108 15.09 5.55 -0.89
C ASN A 108 16.20 6.04 -1.81
N HIS A 109 17.29 6.54 -1.25
CA HIS A 109 18.42 7.04 -2.01
C HIS A 109 19.05 5.98 -2.94
N ASP A 110 19.18 4.75 -2.46
CA ASP A 110 19.75 3.66 -3.25
C ASP A 110 18.70 3.07 -4.23
N VAL A 111 17.38 3.11 -3.93
CA VAL A 111 16.32 2.84 -4.92
C VAL A 111 16.38 3.84 -6.09
N GLU A 112 16.51 5.13 -5.81
CA GLU A 112 16.62 6.19 -6.81
C GLU A 112 17.85 6.03 -7.73
N ARG A 113 18.90 5.39 -7.23
CA ARG A 113 20.13 5.07 -7.98
C ARG A 113 20.02 3.79 -8.82
N GLY A 114 18.86 3.13 -8.83
CA GLY A 114 18.67 1.85 -9.51
C GLY A 114 19.31 0.67 -8.79
N GLY A 115 19.58 0.79 -7.49
CA GLY A 115 20.05 -0.30 -6.66
C GLY A 115 19.05 -1.46 -6.67
N SER A 116 19.55 -2.68 -6.85
CA SER A 116 18.75 -3.89 -6.68
C SER A 116 18.69 -4.22 -5.19
N TRP A 117 17.51 -4.08 -4.61
CA TRP A 117 17.22 -4.51 -3.25
C TRP A 117 16.39 -5.76 -3.31
N SER A 118 17.05 -6.90 -3.41
CA SER A 118 16.37 -8.18 -3.30
C SER A 118 15.96 -8.44 -1.85
N SER A 119 14.72 -8.91 -1.69
CA SER A 119 14.12 -9.45 -0.46
C SER A 119 15.03 -10.47 0.22
#